data_AF-A0A9P6JUD3-F1
#
_entry.id   AF-A0A9P6JUD3-F1
#
_cell.length_a   1.000
_cell.length_b   1.000
_cell.length_c   1.000
_cell.angle_alpha   90.00
_cell.angle_beta   90.00
_cell.angle_gamma   90.00
#
_symmetry.space_group_name_H-M   'P 1'
#
loop_
_entity.id
_entity.type
_entity.pdbx_description
1 polymer ?
#
loop_
_entity_poly.entity_id
_entity_poly.type
_entity_poly.pdbx_seq_one_letter_code
_entity_poly.pdbx_strand_id
1 'polypeptide(L)'
;MSRTGIKLPALDLSAAKPLTGLRSRGRSSSIVKVEHVGDRSVEEFVDRGAYSNINADWVNSKGAWMIHVVLIIFGKIIIDTLPGMTQQISWTLVNLFYLAISYLMFHWVTGIPFGSDLHGGAYDDLSLWEQIDDGAQYTPAKKWLFSVPIGLFLASTHYTNYNPWLFAINLTALVVVLIPKLPQLHRQRVRFLTDNASGMSTPTTQSFPNSGTSTPPISRMPTAVHLTEAHFQ
;
A
#
# COMPACT_ATOMS: atom_id res chain seq x y z
N MET A 1 30.31 0.22 -69.51
CA MET A 1 30.81 1.26 -68.57
C MET A 1 29.87 2.44 -68.61
N SER A 2 29.12 2.70 -67.55
CA SER A 2 28.53 4.02 -67.27
C SER A 2 28.18 4.09 -65.77
N ARG A 3 28.83 4.99 -65.03
CA ARG A 3 28.53 5.30 -63.62
C ARG A 3 27.66 6.56 -63.61
N THR A 4 26.42 6.44 -63.16
CA THR A 4 25.56 7.58 -62.87
C THR A 4 25.84 8.08 -61.45
N GLY A 5 26.51 9.23 -61.33
CA GLY A 5 26.72 9.92 -60.06
C GLY A 5 25.50 10.76 -59.68
N ILE A 6 24.92 10.50 -58.50
CA ILE A 6 23.82 11.29 -57.95
C ILE A 6 24.43 12.50 -57.22
N LYS A 7 24.02 13.72 -57.60
CA LYS A 7 24.46 14.98 -56.98
C LYS A 7 23.45 15.38 -55.90
N LEU A 8 23.86 15.38 -54.63
CA LEU A 8 23.02 15.83 -53.51
C LEU A 8 23.16 17.36 -53.34
N PRO A 9 22.08 18.08 -52.99
CA PRO A 9 22.14 19.51 -52.71
C PRO A 9 22.79 19.78 -51.35
N ALA A 10 23.53 20.88 -51.25
CA ALA A 10 24.15 21.33 -50.00
C ALA A 10 23.08 21.84 -49.01
N LEU A 11 23.12 21.34 -47.79
CA LEU A 11 22.32 21.84 -46.66
C LEU A 11 22.93 23.14 -46.13
N ASP A 12 22.22 24.25 -46.30
CA ASP A 12 22.54 25.53 -45.68
C ASP A 12 22.04 25.54 -44.23
N LEU A 13 22.97 25.63 -43.28
CA LEU A 13 22.71 25.59 -41.83
C LEU A 13 22.54 26.99 -41.21
N SER A 14 22.47 28.07 -42.01
CA SER A 14 22.52 29.44 -41.48
C SER A 14 21.18 30.05 -41.04
N ALA A 15 20.06 29.33 -41.14
CA ALA A 15 18.73 29.87 -40.81
C ALA A 15 18.08 29.22 -39.57
N ALA A 16 18.75 29.27 -38.41
CA ALA A 16 18.09 28.97 -37.13
C ALA A 16 17.35 30.21 -36.61
N LYS A 17 16.05 30.33 -36.91
CA LYS A 17 15.16 31.30 -36.27
C LYS A 17 15.01 30.94 -34.78
N PRO A 18 15.16 31.87 -33.82
CA PRO A 18 14.97 31.53 -32.41
C PRO A 18 13.51 31.13 -32.18
N LEU A 19 13.31 29.89 -31.71
CA LEU A 19 12.00 29.37 -31.32
C LEU A 19 11.48 30.20 -30.15
N THR A 20 10.40 30.90 -30.41
CA THR A 20 9.62 31.67 -29.44
C THR A 20 8.97 30.74 -28.42
N GLY A 21 9.28 30.99 -27.14
CA GLY A 21 8.42 30.73 -25.98
C GLY A 21 7.78 29.34 -25.87
N LEU A 22 8.52 28.36 -25.35
CA LEU A 22 7.89 27.27 -24.61
C LEU A 22 7.32 27.85 -23.30
N ARG A 23 6.08 28.34 -23.34
CA ARG A 23 5.27 28.46 -22.13
C ARG A 23 5.17 27.07 -21.54
N SER A 24 5.94 26.80 -20.49
CA SER A 24 5.73 25.66 -19.62
C SER A 24 4.29 25.73 -19.12
N ARG A 25 3.42 24.88 -19.67
CA ARG A 25 2.08 24.69 -19.12
C ARG A 25 2.29 24.06 -17.76
N GLY A 26 2.10 24.86 -16.70
CA GLY A 26 2.09 24.37 -15.33
C GLY A 26 1.19 23.14 -15.26
N ARG A 27 1.79 21.98 -14.94
CA ARG A 27 1.03 20.74 -14.71
C ARG A 27 0.13 21.04 -13.53
N SER A 28 -1.19 20.95 -13.72
CA SER A 28 -2.17 21.11 -12.65
C SER A 28 -1.71 20.30 -11.44
N SER A 29 -1.41 20.98 -10.33
CA SER A 29 -1.06 20.31 -9.08
C SER A 29 -2.31 19.57 -8.62
N SER A 30 -2.30 18.24 -8.76
CA SER A 30 -3.33 17.40 -8.17
C SER A 30 -3.17 17.52 -6.65
N ILE A 31 -4.09 18.24 -5.99
CA ILE A 31 -4.17 18.35 -4.51
C ILE A 31 -4.26 16.97 -3.85
N VAL A 32 -4.70 15.96 -4.60
CA VAL A 32 -4.77 14.56 -4.19
C VAL A 32 -3.83 13.73 -5.05
N LYS A 33 -2.77 13.19 -4.45
CA LYS A 33 -1.99 12.11 -5.07
C LYS A 33 -2.60 10.78 -4.62
N VAL A 34 -3.29 10.09 -5.52
CA VAL A 34 -3.63 8.67 -5.32
C VAL A 34 -2.40 7.87 -5.67
N GLU A 35 -1.66 7.47 -4.65
CA GLU A 35 -0.52 6.58 -4.79
C GLU A 35 -1.04 5.15 -4.78
N HIS A 36 -0.76 4.40 -5.84
CA HIS A 36 -0.95 2.94 -5.83
C HIS A 36 0.18 2.36 -4.98
N VAL A 37 -0.12 2.12 -3.71
CA VAL A 37 0.81 1.48 -2.78
C VAL A 37 0.81 -0.01 -3.12
N GLY A 38 1.75 -0.46 -3.94
CA GLY A 38 2.02 -1.89 -4.12
C GLY A 38 1.83 -2.47 -5.52
N ASP A 39 2.14 -1.73 -6.60
CA ASP A 39 2.36 -2.38 -7.89
C ASP A 39 3.87 -2.66 -8.14
N ARG A 40 4.27 -3.91 -7.84
CA ARG A 40 5.12 -4.80 -8.68
C ARG A 40 6.65 -4.62 -8.70
N SER A 41 7.35 -4.80 -7.58
CA SER A 41 8.65 -5.50 -7.68
C SER A 41 8.40 -7.00 -7.44
N VAL A 42 8.87 -7.84 -8.35
CA VAL A 42 8.85 -9.31 -8.16
C VAL A 42 9.55 -9.68 -6.84
N GLU A 43 10.56 -8.89 -6.49
CA GLU A 43 11.30 -8.95 -5.23
C GLU A 43 10.37 -8.92 -4.02
N GLU A 44 9.45 -7.95 -3.93
CA GLU A 44 8.56 -7.84 -2.76
C GLU A 44 7.59 -9.03 -2.66
N PHE A 45 7.12 -9.57 -3.79
CA PHE A 45 6.30 -10.78 -3.78
C PHE A 45 7.10 -12.01 -3.32
N VAL A 46 8.33 -12.15 -3.80
CA VAL A 46 9.24 -13.23 -3.40
C VAL A 46 9.59 -13.11 -1.91
N ASP A 47 9.84 -11.89 -1.43
CA ASP A 47 10.15 -11.63 -0.03
C ASP A 47 8.95 -11.92 0.88
N ARG A 48 7.73 -11.52 0.50
CA ARG A 48 6.52 -11.89 1.24
C ARG A 48 6.25 -13.40 1.22
N GLY A 49 6.58 -14.08 0.13
CA GLY A 49 6.48 -15.54 0.04
C GLY A 49 7.54 -16.27 0.89
N ALA A 50 8.66 -15.61 1.21
CA ALA A 50 9.74 -16.19 1.99
C ALA A 50 9.46 -16.17 3.51
N TYR A 51 8.55 -15.31 3.99
CA TYR A 51 8.28 -15.12 5.42
C TYR A 51 6.80 -15.31 5.78
N SER A 52 6.52 -15.94 6.92
CA SER A 52 5.15 -16.05 7.44
C SER A 52 4.65 -14.70 7.97
N ASN A 53 3.42 -14.35 7.62
CA ASN A 53 2.78 -13.13 8.08
C ASN A 53 2.04 -13.37 9.42
N ILE A 54 2.73 -13.10 10.54
CA ILE A 54 2.19 -13.29 11.90
C ILE A 54 0.87 -12.52 12.12
N ASN A 55 0.73 -11.35 11.51
CA ASN A 55 -0.48 -10.55 11.61
C ASN A 55 -1.69 -11.26 10.96
N ALA A 56 -1.49 -11.82 9.76
CA ALA A 56 -2.52 -12.61 9.08
C ALA A 56 -2.81 -13.92 9.81
N ASP A 57 -1.79 -14.58 10.35
CA ASP A 57 -1.93 -15.81 11.16
C ASP A 57 -2.75 -15.56 12.43
N TRP A 58 -2.48 -14.45 13.11
CA TRP A 58 -3.25 -14.03 14.28
C TRP A 58 -4.70 -13.75 13.91
N VAL A 59 -4.97 -12.96 12.87
CA VAL A 59 -6.35 -12.65 12.43
C VAL A 59 -7.12 -13.90 12.01
N ASN A 60 -6.45 -14.91 11.44
CA ASN A 60 -7.08 -16.18 11.07
C ASN A 60 -7.30 -17.12 12.26
N SER A 61 -6.73 -16.82 13.42
CA SER A 61 -6.94 -17.60 14.63
C SER A 61 -8.32 -17.34 15.24
N LYS A 62 -9.06 -18.40 15.63
CA LYS A 62 -10.41 -18.28 16.21
C LYS A 62 -10.47 -17.38 17.45
N GLY A 63 -9.39 -17.35 18.25
CA GLY A 63 -9.28 -16.47 19.42
C GLY A 63 -9.31 -14.98 19.04
N ALA A 64 -8.70 -14.62 17.92
CA ALA A 64 -8.72 -13.25 17.40
C ALA A 64 -10.11 -12.83 16.93
N TRP A 65 -11.03 -13.76 16.65
CA TRP A 65 -12.41 -13.38 16.35
C TRP A 65 -13.19 -13.12 17.65
N MET A 66 -13.00 -13.99 18.64
CA MET A 66 -13.67 -13.84 19.93
C MET A 66 -13.33 -12.54 20.65
N ILE A 67 -12.11 -12.02 20.47
CA ILE A 67 -11.69 -10.77 21.14
C ILE A 67 -12.58 -9.58 20.79
N HIS A 68 -13.12 -9.49 19.56
CA HIS A 68 -13.98 -8.35 19.22
C HIS A 68 -15.30 -8.39 19.98
N VAL A 69 -15.89 -9.58 20.15
CA VAL A 69 -17.11 -9.76 20.96
C VAL A 69 -16.82 -9.41 22.41
N VAL A 70 -15.70 -9.88 22.95
CA VAL A 70 -15.27 -9.57 24.32
C VAL A 70 -15.04 -8.08 24.51
N LEU A 71 -14.34 -7.41 23.59
CA LEU A 71 -14.09 -5.97 23.65
C LEU A 71 -15.38 -5.15 23.58
N ILE A 72 -16.35 -5.56 22.77
CA ILE A 72 -17.66 -4.90 22.70
C ILE A 72 -18.40 -5.04 24.03
N ILE A 73 -18.50 -6.25 24.58
CA ILE A 73 -19.21 -6.51 25.84
C ILE A 73 -18.52 -5.78 27.00
N PHE A 74 -17.20 -5.91 27.09
CA PHE A 74 -16.41 -5.26 28.13
C PHE A 74 -16.48 -3.73 28.04
N GLY A 75 -16.35 -3.18 26.83
CA GLY A 75 -16.52 -1.75 26.58
C GLY A 75 -17.92 -1.26 26.96
N LYS A 76 -18.96 -2.05 26.67
CA LYS A 76 -20.33 -1.75 27.09
C LYS A 76 -20.47 -1.69 28.61
N ILE A 77 -19.92 -2.68 29.33
CA ILE A 77 -19.94 -2.71 30.79
C ILE A 77 -19.25 -1.47 31.35
N ILE A 78 -18.05 -1.13 30.86
CA ILE A 78 -17.32 0.06 31.33
C ILE A 78 -18.15 1.32 31.13
N ILE A 79 -18.69 1.54 29.93
CA ILE A 79 -19.44 2.76 29.62
C ILE A 79 -20.74 2.84 30.45
N ASP A 80 -21.40 1.72 30.71
CA ASP A 80 -22.61 1.66 31.53
C ASP A 80 -22.37 1.97 33.01
N THR A 81 -21.16 1.74 33.53
CA THR A 81 -20.83 2.08 34.92
C THR A 81 -20.70 3.58 35.17
N LEU A 82 -20.68 4.40 34.11
CA LEU A 82 -20.59 5.86 34.24
C LEU A 82 -21.91 6.46 34.73
N PRO A 83 -21.89 7.31 35.78
CA PRO A 83 -23.10 7.91 36.31
C PRO A 83 -23.73 8.88 35.31
N GLY A 84 -25.05 8.83 35.17
CA GLY A 84 -25.80 9.65 34.22
C GLY A 84 -25.79 9.12 32.78
N MET A 85 -25.21 7.93 32.54
CA MET A 85 -25.20 7.30 31.22
C MET A 85 -26.60 6.80 30.85
N THR A 86 -27.16 7.30 29.75
CA THR A 86 -28.39 6.76 29.18
C THR A 86 -28.06 5.59 28.25
N GLN A 87 -29.02 4.68 28.08
CA GLN A 87 -28.84 3.52 27.22
C GLN A 87 -28.54 3.92 25.76
N GLN A 88 -29.18 4.98 25.26
CA GLN A 88 -28.95 5.43 23.87
C GLN A 88 -27.52 5.97 23.68
N ILE A 89 -27.04 6.77 24.64
CA ILE A 89 -25.69 7.33 24.58
C ILE A 89 -24.65 6.22 24.74
N SER A 90 -24.86 5.29 25.68
CA SER A 90 -23.96 4.16 25.89
C SER A 90 -23.76 3.32 24.61
N TRP A 91 -24.85 2.89 23.96
CA TRP A 91 -24.77 2.13 22.72
C TRP A 91 -24.15 2.91 21.56
N THR A 92 -24.35 4.22 21.52
CA THR A 92 -23.70 5.09 20.53
C THR A 92 -22.20 5.15 20.79
N LEU A 93 -21.78 5.37 22.04
CA LEU A 93 -20.37 5.45 22.41
C LEU A 93 -19.65 4.12 22.17
N VAL A 94 -20.21 2.97 22.57
CA VAL A 94 -19.61 1.66 22.29
C VAL A 94 -19.41 1.45 20.80
N ASN A 95 -20.42 1.79 19.98
CA ASN A 95 -20.32 1.69 18.53
C ASN A 95 -19.19 2.59 17.99
N LEU A 96 -19.16 3.86 18.38
CA LEU A 96 -18.15 4.82 17.92
C LEU A 96 -16.73 4.43 18.36
N PHE A 97 -16.53 4.05 19.62
CA PHE A 97 -15.22 3.63 20.12
C PHE A 97 -14.73 2.36 19.44
N TYR A 98 -15.60 1.35 19.29
CA TYR A 98 -15.23 0.12 18.59
C TYR A 98 -14.86 0.40 17.13
N LEU A 99 -15.65 1.21 16.42
CA LEU A 99 -15.35 1.61 15.04
C LEU A 99 -14.04 2.39 14.94
N ALA A 100 -13.77 3.32 15.86
CA ALA A 100 -12.53 4.10 15.88
C ALA A 100 -11.29 3.22 16.13
N ILE A 101 -11.35 2.33 17.13
CA ILE A 101 -10.26 1.39 17.42
C ILE A 101 -10.07 0.42 16.27
N SER A 102 -11.16 -0.10 15.69
CA SER A 102 -11.09 -0.98 14.52
C SER A 102 -10.49 -0.27 13.31
N TYR A 103 -10.80 1.00 13.10
CA TYR A 103 -10.20 1.78 12.02
C TYR A 103 -8.70 1.98 12.24
N LEU A 104 -8.33 2.39 13.45
CA LEU A 104 -6.94 2.57 13.85
C LEU A 104 -6.15 1.28 13.60
N MET A 105 -6.62 0.16 14.15
CA MET A 105 -5.93 -1.13 14.05
C MET A 105 -5.84 -1.67 12.62
N PHE A 106 -6.93 -1.62 11.84
CA PHE A 106 -6.97 -2.29 10.54
C PHE A 106 -6.53 -1.42 9.37
N HIS A 107 -6.62 -0.10 9.47
CA HIS A 107 -6.38 0.83 8.36
C HIS A 107 -5.29 1.86 8.61
N TRP A 108 -5.06 2.26 9.87
CA TRP A 108 -4.02 3.25 10.20
C TRP A 108 -2.69 2.60 10.58
N VAL A 109 -2.71 1.52 11.36
CA VAL A 109 -1.49 0.78 11.70
C VAL A 109 -1.00 0.02 10.46
N THR A 110 0.24 0.32 10.05
CA THR A 110 0.95 -0.36 8.95
C THR A 110 2.15 -1.14 9.49
N GLY A 111 2.66 -2.09 8.70
CA GLY A 111 3.79 -2.94 9.10
C GLY A 111 3.42 -4.04 10.08
N ILE A 112 4.46 -4.64 10.69
CA ILE A 112 4.33 -5.66 11.73
C ILE A 112 4.92 -5.07 13.03
N PRO A 113 4.09 -4.66 14.00
CA PRO A 113 4.55 -3.86 15.15
C PRO A 113 5.52 -4.61 16.10
N PHE A 114 5.63 -5.94 15.98
CA PHE A 114 6.51 -6.78 16.80
C PHE A 114 7.34 -7.79 15.98
N GLY A 115 7.48 -7.57 14.67
CA GLY A 115 8.29 -8.42 13.81
C GLY A 115 9.77 -8.10 14.01
N SER A 116 10.62 -9.13 14.07
CA SER A 116 12.08 -8.94 13.95
C SER A 116 12.39 -8.25 12.61
N ASP A 117 13.41 -7.38 12.59
CA ASP A 117 13.92 -6.64 11.41
C ASP A 117 14.26 -7.50 10.17
N LEU A 118 14.08 -8.82 10.27
CA LEU A 118 14.31 -9.84 9.24
C LEU A 118 13.28 -9.83 8.09
N HIS A 119 12.14 -9.15 8.21
CA HIS A 119 11.12 -9.09 7.15
C HIS A 119 11.43 -8.07 6.03
N GLY A 120 12.59 -7.38 6.08
CA GLY A 120 13.10 -6.55 4.99
C GLY A 120 12.22 -5.36 4.58
N GLY A 121 11.27 -4.96 5.42
CA GLY A 121 10.29 -3.91 5.10
C GLY A 121 9.16 -4.32 4.16
N ALA A 122 9.01 -5.62 3.84
CA ALA A 122 8.03 -6.13 2.86
C ALA A 122 6.55 -5.84 3.20
N TYR A 123 6.25 -5.39 4.42
CA TYR A 123 4.92 -5.07 4.91
C TYR A 123 4.77 -3.64 5.45
N ASP A 124 5.83 -2.82 5.45
CA ASP A 124 5.87 -1.52 6.14
C ASP A 124 4.83 -0.54 5.59
N ASP A 125 4.56 -0.63 4.29
CA ASP A 125 3.58 0.19 3.60
C ASP A 125 2.17 -0.41 3.63
N LEU A 126 1.98 -1.64 4.08
CA LEU A 126 0.69 -2.34 4.07
C LEU A 126 -0.01 -2.22 5.43
N SER A 127 -1.28 -1.84 5.41
CA SER A 127 -2.13 -1.89 6.60
C SER A 127 -2.45 -3.33 6.98
N LEU A 128 -2.80 -3.57 8.24
CA LEU A 128 -3.23 -4.90 8.70
C LEU A 128 -4.35 -5.49 7.83
N TRP A 129 -5.29 -4.67 7.37
CA TRP A 129 -6.36 -5.12 6.47
C TRP A 129 -5.86 -5.65 5.12
N GLU A 130 -4.86 -4.97 4.55
CA GLU A 130 -4.26 -5.33 3.27
C GLU A 130 -3.39 -6.58 3.38
N GLN A 131 -2.79 -6.78 4.56
CA GLN A 131 -1.96 -7.94 4.90
C GLN A 131 -2.77 -9.26 5.03
N ILE A 132 -4.04 -9.21 5.46
CA ILE A 132 -4.86 -10.41 5.66
C ILE A 132 -5.03 -11.16 4.34
N ASP A 133 -4.73 -12.46 4.37
CA ASP A 133 -4.86 -13.42 3.28
C ASP A 133 -4.22 -12.93 1.98
N ASP A 134 -3.05 -12.28 2.07
CA ASP A 134 -2.31 -11.70 0.94
C ASP A 134 -3.13 -10.71 0.09
N GLY A 135 -4.08 -10.04 0.72
CA GLY A 135 -4.99 -9.12 0.04
C GLY A 135 -6.17 -9.80 -0.66
N ALA A 136 -6.30 -11.13 -0.57
CA ALA A 136 -7.45 -11.86 -1.09
C ALA A 136 -8.75 -11.30 -0.50
N GLN A 137 -9.74 -11.08 -1.36
CA GLN A 137 -11.03 -10.54 -0.95
C GLN A 137 -11.98 -11.68 -0.57
N TYR A 138 -13.02 -11.38 0.20
CA TYR A 138 -14.10 -12.32 0.55
C TYR A 138 -13.67 -13.59 1.30
N THR A 139 -12.53 -13.55 1.99
CA THR A 139 -12.10 -14.64 2.87
C THR A 139 -12.98 -14.72 4.13
N PRO A 140 -13.00 -15.87 4.83
CA PRO A 140 -13.78 -16.01 6.07
C PRO A 140 -13.43 -14.94 7.11
N ALA A 141 -12.15 -14.65 7.31
CA ALA A 141 -11.68 -13.63 8.24
C ALA A 141 -12.16 -12.23 7.84
N LYS A 142 -12.00 -11.82 6.59
CA LYS A 142 -12.48 -10.50 6.12
C LYS A 142 -13.99 -10.38 6.18
N LYS A 143 -14.74 -11.43 5.83
CA LYS A 143 -16.21 -11.44 5.96
C LYS A 143 -16.64 -11.26 7.41
N TRP A 144 -15.99 -11.96 8.33
CA TRP A 144 -16.26 -11.84 9.75
C TRP A 144 -15.93 -10.43 10.27
N LEU A 145 -14.73 -9.91 9.98
CA LEU A 145 -14.29 -8.54 10.36
C LEU A 145 -15.10 -7.41 9.70
N PHE A 146 -15.76 -7.70 8.59
CA PHE A 146 -16.70 -6.78 7.95
C PHE A 146 -18.09 -6.85 8.61
N SER A 147 -18.52 -8.05 9.01
CA SER A 147 -19.83 -8.28 9.62
C SER A 147 -19.95 -7.71 11.05
N VAL A 148 -18.90 -7.76 11.87
CA VAL A 148 -18.98 -7.31 13.27
C VAL A 148 -19.31 -5.81 13.40
N PRO A 149 -18.64 -4.87 12.69
CA PRO A 149 -19.02 -3.46 12.66
C PRO A 149 -20.49 -3.25 12.26
N ILE A 150 -20.98 -4.00 11.28
CA ILE A 150 -22.37 -3.91 10.81
C ILE A 150 -23.33 -4.40 11.89
N GLY A 151 -23.05 -5.55 12.49
CA GLY A 151 -23.88 -6.11 13.57
C GLY A 151 -23.96 -5.16 14.77
N LEU A 152 -22.82 -4.56 15.17
CA LEU A 152 -22.78 -3.59 16.26
C LEU A 152 -23.55 -2.31 15.91
N PHE A 153 -23.43 -1.81 14.68
CA PHE A 153 -24.21 -0.68 14.19
C PHE A 153 -25.72 -0.96 14.24
N LEU A 154 -26.15 -2.15 13.81
CA LEU A 154 -27.57 -2.55 13.86
C LEU A 154 -28.07 -2.66 15.30
N ALA A 155 -27.28 -3.25 16.20
CA ALA A 155 -27.60 -3.29 17.63
C ALA A 155 -27.70 -1.88 18.23
N SER A 156 -26.75 -0.99 17.92
CA SER A 156 -26.76 0.39 18.37
C SER A 156 -27.99 1.16 17.86
N THR A 157 -28.35 0.97 16.58
CA THR A 157 -29.56 1.56 15.98
C THR A 157 -30.84 1.07 16.67
N HIS A 158 -30.91 -0.22 16.99
CA HIS A 158 -32.04 -0.80 17.70
C HIS A 158 -32.19 -0.21 19.10
N TYR A 159 -31.11 -0.18 19.89
CA TYR A 159 -31.17 0.31 21.28
C TYR A 159 -31.20 1.84 21.41
N THR A 160 -30.93 2.58 20.33
CA THR A 160 -31.16 4.03 20.23
C THR A 160 -32.60 4.36 19.80
N ASN A 161 -33.49 3.36 19.74
CA ASN A 161 -34.89 3.52 19.32
C ASN A 161 -35.04 4.17 17.95
N TYR A 162 -34.12 3.87 17.02
CA TYR A 162 -34.14 4.41 15.65
C TYR A 162 -34.14 5.95 15.61
N ASN A 163 -33.54 6.61 16.61
CA ASN A 163 -33.39 8.06 16.60
C ASN A 163 -32.59 8.50 15.36
N PRO A 164 -33.15 9.38 14.50
CA PRO A 164 -32.54 9.70 13.20
C PRO A 164 -31.17 10.39 13.33
N TRP A 165 -30.96 11.18 14.39
CA TRP A 165 -29.68 11.87 14.61
C TRP A 165 -28.57 10.89 15.02
N LEU A 166 -28.85 10.01 15.99
CA LEU A 166 -27.88 8.99 16.42
C LEU A 166 -27.63 7.96 15.32
N PHE A 167 -28.67 7.60 14.57
CA PHE A 167 -28.56 6.77 13.37
C PHE A 167 -27.61 7.38 12.34
N ALA A 168 -27.78 8.67 12.00
CA ALA A 168 -26.93 9.34 11.01
C ALA A 168 -25.46 9.38 11.46
N ILE A 169 -25.19 9.64 12.73
CA ILE A 169 -23.84 9.62 13.31
C ILE A 169 -23.23 8.21 13.21
N ASN A 170 -23.95 7.20 13.69
CA ASN A 170 -23.50 5.82 13.68
C ASN A 170 -23.29 5.29 12.25
N LEU A 171 -24.16 5.67 11.31
CA LEU A 171 -24.06 5.28 9.90
C LEU A 171 -22.86 5.93 9.24
N THR A 172 -22.63 7.23 9.49
CA THR A 172 -21.48 7.94 8.96
C THR A 172 -20.18 7.30 9.44
N ALA A 173 -20.08 6.99 10.74
CA ALA A 173 -18.93 6.29 11.30
C ALA A 173 -18.75 4.91 10.66
N LEU A 174 -19.84 4.14 10.49
CA LEU A 174 -19.77 2.83 9.83
C LEU A 174 -19.26 2.96 8.40
N VAL A 175 -19.78 3.90 7.61
CA VAL A 175 -19.37 4.13 6.22
C VAL A 175 -17.88 4.45 6.14
N VAL A 176 -17.37 5.35 6.99
CA VAL A 176 -15.94 5.69 7.04
C VAL A 176 -15.07 4.45 7.30
N VAL A 177 -15.49 3.55 8.17
CA VAL A 177 -14.75 2.31 8.47
C VAL A 177 -14.88 1.25 7.37
N LEU A 178 -16.00 1.19 6.67
CA LEU A 178 -16.23 0.18 5.63
C LEU A 178 -15.68 0.57 4.25
N ILE A 179 -15.61 1.87 3.91
CA ILE A 179 -15.04 2.37 2.65
C ILE A 179 -13.66 1.74 2.35
N PRO A 180 -12.65 1.81 3.23
CA PRO A 180 -11.33 1.24 2.94
C PRO A 180 -11.32 -0.30 2.92
N LYS A 181 -12.39 -0.94 3.39
CA LYS A 181 -12.54 -2.41 3.32
C LYS A 181 -13.06 -2.88 1.97
N LEU A 182 -13.60 -2.00 1.14
CA LEU A 182 -14.18 -2.37 -0.15
C LEU A 182 -13.09 -2.75 -1.16
N PRO A 183 -13.33 -3.77 -2.02
CA PRO A 183 -12.37 -4.21 -3.03
C PRO A 183 -11.95 -3.10 -4.00
N GLN A 184 -12.85 -2.14 -4.28
CA GLN A 184 -12.60 -1.05 -5.22
C GLN A 184 -11.55 -0.04 -4.73
N LEU A 185 -11.28 0.00 -3.43
CA LEU A 185 -10.31 0.92 -2.81
C LEU A 185 -9.08 0.18 -2.28
N HIS A 186 -8.94 -1.10 -2.62
CA HIS A 186 -7.76 -1.88 -2.25
C HIS A 186 -6.50 -1.20 -2.80
N ARG A 187 -5.55 -0.86 -1.92
CA ARG A 187 -4.27 -0.19 -2.23
C ARG A 187 -4.37 1.25 -2.76
N GLN A 188 -5.54 1.88 -2.66
CA GLN A 188 -5.70 3.30 -3.03
C GLN A 188 -5.71 4.15 -1.76
N ARG A 189 -4.59 4.83 -1.48
CA ARG A 189 -4.50 5.80 -0.38
C ARG A 189 -4.59 7.21 -0.92
N VAL A 190 -5.47 8.00 -0.30
CA VAL A 190 -5.60 9.43 -0.52
C VAL A 190 -4.65 10.12 0.46
N ARG A 191 -3.45 10.49 0.00
CA ARG A 191 -2.52 11.32 0.79
C ARG A 191 -2.73 12.78 0.39
N PHE A 192 -3.17 13.60 1.35
CA PHE A 192 -3.14 15.06 1.20
C PHE A 192 -1.71 15.50 1.55
N LEU A 193 -1.07 16.23 0.64
CA LEU A 193 0.32 16.65 0.81
C LEU A 193 0.42 17.58 2.03
N THR A 194 0.98 17.11 3.14
CA THR A 194 1.60 18.02 4.12
C THR A 194 2.85 18.57 3.45
N ASP A 195 2.93 19.90 3.33
CA ASP A 195 4.06 20.64 2.80
C ASP A 195 5.36 20.23 3.50
N ASN A 196 6.09 19.31 2.90
CA ASN A 196 7.53 19.20 3.03
C ASN A 196 8.07 18.89 1.63
N ALA A 197 8.07 19.93 0.80
CA ALA A 197 8.92 20.01 -0.37
C ALA A 197 10.39 20.04 0.07
N SER A 198 10.92 18.94 0.61
CA SER A 198 12.36 18.69 0.51
C SER A 198 12.63 18.33 -0.95
N GLY A 199 13.05 19.33 -1.72
CA GLY A 199 13.31 19.27 -3.15
C GLY A 199 14.48 18.36 -3.53
N MET A 200 14.32 17.05 -3.32
CA MET A 200 15.19 16.04 -3.92
C MET A 200 14.40 15.31 -5.01
N SER A 201 14.39 15.90 -6.20
CA SER A 201 14.04 15.19 -7.42
C SER A 201 14.99 14.01 -7.59
N THR A 202 14.52 12.79 -7.35
CA THR A 202 15.23 11.57 -7.75
C THR A 202 15.38 11.61 -9.28
N PRO A 203 16.60 11.56 -9.83
CA PRO A 203 16.78 11.54 -11.28
C PRO A 203 16.23 10.21 -11.82
N THR A 204 15.24 10.25 -12.70
CA THR A 204 14.76 9.06 -13.43
C THR A 204 15.64 8.72 -14.64
N THR A 205 16.94 8.99 -14.56
CA THR A 205 17.91 8.59 -15.58
C THR A 205 19.01 7.82 -14.89
N GLN A 206 19.05 6.50 -15.08
CA GLN A 206 20.24 5.72 -14.78
C GLN A 206 21.33 6.16 -15.76
N SER A 207 22.18 7.11 -15.37
CA SER A 207 23.45 7.33 -16.08
C SER A 207 24.43 6.27 -15.60
N PHE A 208 24.49 5.13 -16.28
CA PHE A 208 25.68 4.30 -16.18
C PHE A 208 26.85 5.11 -16.75
N PRO A 209 27.94 5.35 -16.00
CA PRO A 209 29.15 5.85 -16.61
C PRO A 209 29.60 4.84 -17.65
N ASN A 210 30.04 5.33 -18.81
CA ASN A 210 30.55 4.48 -19.89
C ASN A 210 31.77 3.72 -19.34
N SER A 211 31.60 2.45 -18.98
CA SER A 211 32.71 1.63 -18.52
C SER A 211 33.60 1.38 -19.73
N GLY A 212 34.71 2.10 -19.81
CA GLY A 212 35.67 2.06 -20.90
C GLY A 212 36.49 0.77 -20.94
N THR A 213 35.83 -0.38 -20.88
CA THR A 213 36.45 -1.67 -21.17
C THR A 213 36.25 -1.96 -22.66
N SER A 214 37.27 -1.62 -23.44
CA SER A 214 37.42 -2.08 -24.81
C SER A 214 37.37 -3.61 -24.84
N THR A 215 36.39 -4.16 -25.56
CA THR A 215 36.34 -5.58 -25.92
C THR A 215 37.67 -5.95 -26.60
N PRO A 216 38.45 -6.91 -26.08
CA PRO A 216 39.64 -7.38 -26.78
C PRO A 216 39.22 -8.05 -28.09
N PRO A 217 39.94 -7.81 -29.20
CA PRO A 217 39.64 -8.48 -30.46
C PRO A 217 39.86 -9.99 -30.31
N ILE A 218 38.95 -10.76 -30.89
CA ILE A 218 39.00 -12.23 -30.96
C ILE A 218 40.21 -12.61 -31.83
N SER A 219 41.38 -12.72 -31.21
CA SER A 219 42.58 -13.27 -31.84
C SER A 219 43.52 -13.90 -30.82
N ARG A 220 42.98 -14.84 -30.02
CA ARG A 220 43.71 -16.01 -29.50
C ARG A 220 42.74 -16.91 -28.74
N MET A 221 42.51 -18.11 -29.27
CA MET A 221 41.97 -19.21 -28.46
C MET A 221 42.91 -19.43 -27.27
N PRO A 222 42.42 -19.53 -26.02
CA PRO A 222 43.23 -20.05 -24.93
C PRO A 222 43.51 -21.53 -25.23
N THR A 223 44.78 -21.90 -25.24
CA THR A 223 45.22 -23.30 -25.30
C THR A 223 44.51 -24.10 -24.22
N ALA A 224 43.92 -25.24 -24.60
CA ALA A 224 43.28 -26.15 -23.66
C ALA A 224 44.24 -26.48 -22.52
N VAL A 225 43.84 -26.21 -21.28
CA VAL A 225 44.58 -26.59 -20.08
C VAL A 225 44.49 -28.11 -19.98
N HIS A 226 45.59 -28.80 -20.28
CA HIS A 226 45.69 -30.25 -20.13
C HIS A 226 45.89 -30.58 -18.65
N LEU A 227 44.78 -30.84 -17.95
CA LEU A 227 44.79 -31.31 -16.58
C LEU A 227 45.22 -32.78 -16.56
N THR A 228 46.33 -33.09 -15.87
CA THR A 228 46.76 -34.46 -15.57
C THR A 228 46.51 -34.75 -14.09
N GLU A 229 46.39 -36.05 -13.75
CA GLU A 229 46.07 -36.58 -12.41
C GLU A 229 46.94 -36.04 -11.26
N ALA A 230 48.08 -35.42 -11.56
CA ALA A 230 48.97 -34.84 -10.55
C ALA A 230 48.44 -33.55 -9.88
N HIS A 231 47.31 -32.99 -10.32
CA HIS A 231 46.71 -31.79 -9.71
C HIS A 231 45.72 -32.07 -8.56
N PHE A 232 45.54 -33.34 -8.17
CA PHE A 232 44.62 -33.73 -7.10
C PHE A 232 45.30 -34.55 -6.00
N GLN A 233 46.37 -34.00 -5.40
CA GLN A 233 46.90 -34.46 -4.12
C GLN A 233 46.90 -33.34 -3.10
#